data_AF-A0A6B2CHG4-F1
#
_entry.id   AF-A0A6B2CHG4-F1
#
_cell.length_a   1.000
_cell.length_b   1.000
_cell.length_c   1.000
_cell.angle_alpha   90.00
_cell.angle_beta   90.00
_cell.angle_gamma   90.00
#
_symmetry.space_group_name_H-M   'P 1'
#
loop_
_entity.id
_entity.type
_entity.pdbx_description
1 polymer ?
#
loop_
_entity_poly.entity_id
_entity_poly.type
_entity_poly.pdbx_seq_one_letter_code
_entity_poly.pdbx_strand_id
1 'polypeptide(L)'
;MTPPGEHHQDEERGLIPPAIPGGGIHEVKYTNVRTNVVRLLPNGYQERRLRRLANASAKLWNEVNYERRRQFFQQHLVDFKSTWDKYYEKYKGLLGVNAQAVLQKNNEAWNSFFSLLKLKKENKLPPFMKHVSPPGYWKDEATGRRRLILVVRQDRYVVDEQRRVIILKDFNL
;
A
#
# COMPACT_ATOMS: atom_id res chain seq x y z
N MET A 1 28.45 43.69 -4.85
CA MET A 1 27.02 43.91 -5.12
C MET A 1 26.60 43.04 -6.30
N THR A 2 25.43 42.39 -6.18
CA THR A 2 24.73 41.44 -7.09
C THR A 2 25.29 40.01 -7.25
N PRO A 3 24.43 38.97 -7.41
CA PRO A 3 23.74 38.26 -6.31
C PRO A 3 24.02 36.73 -6.28
N PRO A 4 23.62 36.00 -5.21
CA PRO A 4 23.79 34.55 -5.09
C PRO A 4 22.54 33.79 -5.59
N GLY A 5 22.74 32.88 -6.55
CA GLY A 5 21.71 32.00 -7.08
C GLY A 5 22.22 30.57 -7.24
N GLU A 6 21.57 29.68 -6.49
CA GLU A 6 21.14 28.34 -6.90
C GLU A 6 22.09 27.11 -6.98
N HIS A 7 21.63 26.08 -6.26
CA HIS A 7 21.76 24.62 -6.45
C HIS A 7 23.14 23.97 -6.20
N HIS A 8 23.32 22.86 -5.48
CA HIS A 8 22.45 21.70 -5.23
C HIS A 8 22.76 21.13 -3.84
N GLN A 9 21.73 20.80 -3.07
CA GLN A 9 21.84 19.71 -2.09
C GLN A 9 20.90 18.62 -2.59
N ASP A 10 21.49 17.55 -3.09
CA ASP A 10 20.81 16.28 -3.32
C ASP A 10 20.23 15.82 -1.99
N GLU A 11 18.94 16.10 -1.77
CA GLU A 11 18.17 15.38 -0.78
C GLU A 11 18.09 13.92 -1.24
N GLU A 12 19.04 13.11 -0.77
CA GLU A 12 18.92 11.67 -0.75
C GLU A 12 17.56 11.33 -0.13
N ARG A 13 16.59 11.03 -1.00
CA ARG A 13 15.30 10.45 -0.59
C ARG A 13 15.62 9.12 0.09
N GLY A 14 15.77 9.16 1.40
CA GLY A 14 15.99 7.99 2.23
C GLY A 14 14.96 6.93 1.85
N LEU A 15 15.45 5.75 1.50
CA LEU A 15 14.63 4.56 1.33
C LEU A 15 13.80 4.43 2.60
N ILE A 16 12.47 4.58 2.52
CA ILE A 16 11.60 4.19 3.63
C ILE A 16 11.95 2.72 3.90
N PRO A 17 12.49 2.38 5.07
CA PRO A 17 12.90 1.01 5.33
C PRO A 17 11.67 0.13 5.12
N PRO A 18 11.79 -0.99 4.41
CA PRO A 18 10.69 -1.94 4.36
C PRO A 18 10.32 -2.25 5.82
N ALA A 19 9.03 -2.18 6.14
CA ALA A 19 8.54 -2.57 7.45
C ALA A 19 8.81 -4.08 7.61
N ILE A 20 10.03 -4.42 8.03
CA ILE A 20 10.46 -5.79 8.31
C ILE A 20 9.56 -6.28 9.45
N PRO A 21 8.89 -7.45 9.31
CA PRO A 21 8.04 -7.98 10.36
C PRO A 21 8.92 -8.40 11.54
N GLY A 22 8.84 -7.63 12.64
CA GLY A 22 9.64 -7.83 13.85
C GLY A 22 9.55 -6.68 14.86
N GLY A 23 9.23 -5.46 14.41
CA GLY A 23 8.88 -4.36 15.30
C GLY A 23 7.38 -4.34 15.58
N GLY A 24 7.01 -4.02 16.83
CA GLY A 24 5.62 -3.92 17.27
C GLY A 24 4.82 -2.83 16.57
N ILE A 25 3.71 -2.40 17.19
CA ILE A 25 2.89 -1.29 16.67
C ILE A 25 3.79 -0.06 16.49
N HIS A 26 4.00 0.34 15.24
CA HIS A 26 4.77 1.53 14.90
C HIS A 26 3.83 2.73 14.72
N GLU A 27 4.22 3.86 15.31
CA GLU A 27 3.51 5.12 15.11
C GLU A 27 3.68 5.59 13.66
N VAL A 28 2.56 5.82 12.97
CA VAL A 28 2.56 6.30 11.59
C VAL A 28 2.75 7.81 11.61
N LYS A 29 3.94 8.30 11.25
CA LYS A 29 4.18 9.73 11.04
C LYS A 29 3.56 10.15 9.71
N TYR A 30 2.65 11.14 9.76
CA TYR A 30 2.03 11.69 8.57
C TYR A 30 2.84 12.87 8.04
N THR A 31 3.48 12.70 6.89
CA THR A 31 4.05 13.80 6.09
C THR A 31 3.20 14.02 4.86
N ASN A 32 2.92 15.28 4.50
CA ASN A 32 2.22 15.59 3.27
C ASN A 32 3.09 15.22 2.07
N VAL A 33 2.63 14.26 1.27
CA VAL A 33 3.32 13.83 0.04
C VAL A 33 2.45 14.21 -1.16
N ARG A 34 3.07 14.79 -2.19
CA ARG A 34 2.39 15.13 -3.44
C ARG A 34 1.84 13.88 -4.10
N THR A 35 0.56 13.91 -4.45
CA THR A 35 -0.11 12.83 -5.18
C THR A 35 -0.48 13.31 -6.57
N ASN A 36 -0.02 12.60 -7.61
CA ASN A 36 -0.37 12.89 -8.99
C ASN A 36 -1.28 11.78 -9.53
N VAL A 37 -2.33 12.16 -10.26
CA VAL A 37 -3.26 11.23 -10.91
C VAL A 37 -3.09 11.35 -12.41
N VAL A 38 -2.88 10.22 -13.07
CA VAL A 38 -2.69 10.14 -14.53
C VAL A 38 -3.65 9.13 -15.13
N ARG A 39 -4.08 9.38 -16.36
CA ARG A 39 -4.91 8.46 -17.14
C ARG A 39 -4.00 7.60 -18.03
N LEU A 40 -4.07 6.28 -17.84
CA LEU A 40 -3.36 5.33 -18.71
C LEU A 40 -4.21 5.01 -19.95
N LEU A 41 -3.55 4.86 -21.09
CA LEU A 41 -4.15 4.44 -22.36
C LEU A 41 -3.52 3.12 -22.84
N PRO A 42 -3.77 2.00 -22.13
CA PRO A 42 -3.20 0.70 -22.50
C PRO A 42 -3.85 0.15 -23.77
N ASN A 43 -3.09 -0.61 -24.56
CA ASN A 43 -3.66 -1.44 -25.62
C ASN A 43 -4.45 -2.63 -25.03
N GLY A 44 -5.23 -3.34 -25.85
CA GLY A 44 -6.09 -4.43 -25.36
C GLY A 44 -5.33 -5.57 -24.66
N TYR A 45 -4.08 -5.86 -25.06
CA TYR A 45 -3.24 -6.85 -24.38
C TYR A 45 -2.80 -6.34 -23.00
N GLN A 46 -2.27 -5.11 -22.94
CA GLN A 46 -1.84 -4.46 -21.70
C GLN A 46 -3.00 -4.35 -20.71
N GLU A 47 -4.20 -3.95 -21.17
CA GLU A 47 -5.38 -3.83 -20.33
C GLU A 47 -5.75 -5.17 -19.68
N ARG A 48 -5.85 -6.24 -20.48
CA ARG A 48 -6.16 -7.59 -19.95
C ARG A 48 -5.13 -8.03 -18.92
N ARG A 49 -3.84 -7.76 -19.16
CA ARG A 49 -2.76 -8.11 -18.24
C ARG A 49 -2.81 -7.30 -16.95
N LEU A 50 -2.97 -5.98 -17.04
CA LEU A 50 -3.13 -5.08 -15.89
C LEU A 50 -4.35 -5.46 -15.04
N ARG A 51 -5.48 -5.79 -15.66
CA ARG A 51 -6.68 -6.25 -14.94
C ARG A 51 -6.43 -7.55 -14.17
N ARG A 52 -5.72 -8.52 -14.76
CA ARG A 52 -5.36 -9.77 -14.05
C ARG A 52 -4.47 -9.51 -12.84
N LEU A 53 -3.45 -8.66 -13.01
CA LEU A 53 -2.54 -8.28 -11.92
C LEU A 53 -3.26 -7.51 -10.80
N ALA A 54 -4.07 -6.51 -11.16
CA ALA A 54 -4.87 -5.74 -10.21
C ALA A 54 -5.89 -6.62 -9.45
N ASN A 55 -6.48 -7.59 -10.14
CA ASN A 55 -7.41 -8.54 -9.53
C ASN A 55 -6.71 -9.48 -8.52
N ALA A 56 -5.47 -9.88 -8.81
CA ALA A 56 -4.65 -10.69 -7.90
C ALA A 56 -4.18 -9.88 -6.69
N SER A 57 -3.74 -8.64 -6.91
CA SER A 57 -3.38 -7.69 -5.85
C SER A 57 -4.55 -7.44 -4.89
N ALA A 58 -5.76 -7.21 -5.41
CA ALA A 58 -6.96 -7.09 -4.58
C ALA A 58 -7.34 -8.38 -3.85
N LYS A 59 -7.10 -9.55 -4.46
CA LYS A 59 -7.31 -10.83 -3.78
C LYS A 59 -6.34 -11.01 -2.61
N LEU A 60 -5.05 -10.71 -2.81
CA LEU A 60 -4.03 -10.74 -1.78
C LEU A 60 -4.42 -9.84 -0.60
N TRP A 61 -4.75 -8.57 -0.86
CA TRP A 61 -5.21 -7.64 0.18
C TRP A 61 -6.40 -8.21 0.97
N ASN A 62 -7.42 -8.71 0.27
CA ASN A 62 -8.63 -9.19 0.91
C ASN A 62 -8.41 -10.45 1.74
N GLU A 63 -7.61 -11.41 1.26
CA GLU A 63 -7.34 -12.63 1.99
C GLU A 63 -6.51 -12.37 3.25
N VAL A 64 -5.41 -11.62 3.14
CA VAL A 64 -4.60 -11.28 4.33
C VAL A 64 -5.41 -10.47 5.33
N ASN A 65 -6.23 -9.53 4.85
CA ASN A 65 -7.06 -8.72 5.72
C ASN A 65 -8.16 -9.53 6.39
N TYR A 66 -8.75 -10.51 5.69
CA TYR A 66 -9.75 -11.41 6.28
C TYR A 66 -9.15 -12.19 7.45
N GLU A 67 -7.98 -12.79 7.26
CA GLU A 67 -7.31 -13.56 8.32
C GLU A 67 -6.97 -12.69 9.53
N ARG A 68 -6.37 -11.52 9.30
CA ARG A 68 -6.02 -10.56 10.36
C ARG A 68 -7.24 -10.01 11.09
N ARG A 69 -8.35 -9.74 10.39
CA ARG A 69 -9.60 -9.33 11.04
C ARG A 69 -10.15 -10.44 11.92
N ARG A 70 -10.10 -11.70 11.49
CA ARG A 70 -10.50 -12.83 12.36
C ARG A 70 -9.64 -12.92 13.61
N GLN A 71 -8.31 -12.85 13.47
CA GLN A 71 -7.38 -12.82 14.60
C GLN A 71 -7.73 -11.68 15.57
N PHE A 72 -7.92 -10.46 15.05
CA PHE A 72 -8.23 -9.30 15.88
C PHE A 72 -9.57 -9.41 16.62
N PHE A 73 -10.63 -9.92 15.98
CA PHE A 73 -11.92 -10.04 16.64
C PHE A 73 -12.01 -11.24 17.60
N GLN A 74 -11.14 -12.23 17.47
CA GLN A 74 -11.09 -13.40 18.37
C GLN A 74 -10.13 -13.21 19.54
N GLN A 75 -8.97 -12.60 19.30
CA GLN A 75 -7.85 -12.56 20.25
C GLN A 75 -7.35 -11.14 20.53
N HIS A 76 -7.92 -10.11 19.87
CA HIS A 76 -7.45 -8.72 19.95
C HIS A 76 -5.99 -8.48 19.55
N LEU A 77 -5.40 -9.45 18.85
CA LEU A 77 -4.02 -9.42 18.34
C LEU A 77 -4.02 -9.74 16.84
N VAL A 78 -2.99 -9.26 16.14
CA VAL A 78 -2.77 -9.52 14.72
C VAL A 78 -1.36 -10.04 14.53
N ASP A 79 -1.23 -11.24 13.96
CA ASP A 79 0.07 -11.83 13.68
C ASP A 79 0.55 -11.38 12.30
N PHE A 80 1.33 -10.30 12.28
CA PHE A 80 1.88 -9.75 11.04
C PHE A 80 2.90 -10.67 10.38
N LYS A 81 3.69 -11.42 11.17
CA LYS A 81 4.81 -12.21 10.65
C LYS A 81 4.31 -13.46 9.94
N SER A 82 3.50 -14.28 10.60
CA SER A 82 3.00 -15.52 9.97
C SER A 82 2.13 -15.23 8.75
N THR A 83 1.26 -14.20 8.84
CA THR A 83 0.43 -13.80 7.71
C THR A 83 1.27 -13.25 6.56
N TRP A 84 2.35 -12.52 6.85
CA TRP A 84 3.27 -12.06 5.82
C TRP A 84 3.88 -13.22 5.04
N ASP A 85 4.53 -14.15 5.73
CA ASP A 85 5.25 -15.26 5.10
C ASP A 85 4.29 -16.13 4.27
N LYS A 86 3.15 -16.49 4.85
CA LYS A 86 2.11 -17.28 4.19
C LYS A 86 1.61 -16.65 2.89
N TYR A 87 1.26 -15.36 2.93
CA TYR A 87 0.65 -14.69 1.78
C TYR A 87 1.69 -14.21 0.77
N TYR A 88 2.91 -13.90 1.19
CA TYR A 88 4.00 -13.62 0.28
C TYR A 88 4.32 -14.86 -0.56
N GLU A 89 4.53 -16.00 0.09
CA GLU A 89 4.81 -17.28 -0.59
C GLU A 89 3.70 -17.67 -1.58
N LYS A 90 2.44 -17.44 -1.21
CA LYS A 90 1.29 -17.73 -2.08
C LYS A 90 1.24 -16.84 -3.34
N TYR A 91 1.66 -15.57 -3.26
CA TYR A 91 1.45 -14.58 -4.34
C TYR A 91 2.73 -14.14 -5.06
N LYS A 92 3.92 -14.47 -4.54
CA LYS A 92 5.20 -14.07 -5.14
C LYS A 92 5.37 -14.56 -6.57
N GLY A 93 4.82 -15.72 -6.93
CA GLY A 93 4.88 -16.24 -8.29
C GLY A 93 4.13 -15.39 -9.33
N LEU A 94 3.09 -14.65 -8.92
CA LEU A 94 2.24 -13.86 -9.82
C LEU A 94 2.54 -12.36 -9.76
N LEU A 95 2.78 -11.83 -8.56
CA LEU A 95 3.00 -10.39 -8.33
C LEU A 95 4.48 -10.06 -8.12
N GLY A 96 5.35 -11.06 -7.97
CA GLY A 96 6.76 -10.87 -7.68
C GLY A 96 6.97 -10.05 -6.42
N VAL A 97 7.86 -9.09 -6.54
CA VAL A 97 8.19 -8.11 -5.50
C VAL A 97 6.97 -7.27 -5.09
N ASN A 98 6.00 -7.06 -5.98
CA ASN A 98 4.81 -6.26 -5.69
C ASN A 98 3.85 -6.94 -4.70
N ALA A 99 3.97 -8.26 -4.48
CA ALA A 99 3.26 -8.93 -3.38
C ALA A 99 3.67 -8.34 -2.01
N GLN A 100 4.96 -8.07 -1.81
CA GLN A 100 5.47 -7.43 -0.59
C GLN A 100 4.87 -6.02 -0.43
N ALA A 101 4.77 -5.27 -1.53
CA ALA A 101 4.20 -3.91 -1.48
C ALA A 101 2.72 -3.91 -1.05
N VAL A 102 1.92 -4.88 -1.52
CA VAL A 102 0.52 -5.03 -1.07
C VAL A 102 0.46 -5.39 0.42
N LEU A 103 1.29 -6.33 0.87
CA LEU A 103 1.35 -6.72 2.28
C LEU A 103 1.81 -5.56 3.17
N GLN A 104 2.78 -4.78 2.73
CA GLN A 104 3.27 -3.59 3.43
C GLN A 104 2.15 -2.56 3.58
N LYS A 105 1.39 -2.28 2.50
CA LYS A 105 0.22 -1.40 2.58
C LYS A 105 -0.83 -1.91 3.56
N ASN A 106 -1.01 -3.23 3.67
CA ASN A 106 -1.92 -3.79 4.65
C ASN A 106 -1.39 -3.62 6.09
N ASN A 107 -0.08 -3.84 6.31
CA ASN A 107 0.56 -3.55 7.60
C ASN A 107 0.38 -2.07 7.99
N GLU A 108 0.62 -1.14 7.07
CA GLU A 108 0.42 0.31 7.29
C GLU A 108 -1.03 0.64 7.69
N ALA A 109 -2.02 0.03 7.04
CA ALA A 109 -3.43 0.23 7.37
C ALA A 109 -3.77 -0.28 8.78
N TRP A 110 -3.25 -1.44 9.17
CA TRP A 110 -3.43 -1.96 10.52
C TRP A 110 -2.71 -1.14 11.59
N ASN A 111 -1.46 -0.72 11.33
CA ASN A 111 -0.72 0.17 12.23
C ASN A 111 -1.43 1.51 12.43
N SER A 112 -1.99 2.07 11.34
CA SER A 112 -2.84 3.27 11.41
C SER A 112 -4.06 3.03 12.30
N PHE A 113 -4.74 1.90 12.12
CA PHE A 113 -5.89 1.53 12.96
C PHE A 113 -5.51 1.42 14.45
N PHE A 114 -4.40 0.76 14.78
CA PHE A 114 -3.93 0.65 16.17
C PHE A 114 -3.53 2.02 16.76
N SER A 115 -2.91 2.88 15.96
CA SER A 115 -2.60 4.26 16.38
C SER A 115 -3.87 5.04 16.71
N LEU A 116 -4.90 4.93 15.87
CA LEU A 116 -6.21 5.54 16.13
C LEU A 116 -6.90 4.97 17.38
N LEU A 117 -6.78 3.66 17.63
CA LEU A 117 -7.31 3.06 18.86
C LEU A 117 -6.58 3.58 20.11
N LYS A 118 -5.27 3.80 20.04
CA LYS A 118 -4.50 4.41 21.13
C LYS A 118 -4.97 5.83 21.41
N LEU A 119 -5.09 6.67 20.37
CA LEU A 119 -5.61 8.03 20.50
C LEU A 119 -7.03 8.07 21.06
N LYS A 120 -7.87 7.10 20.70
CA LYS A 120 -9.23 6.96 21.26
C LYS A 120 -9.20 6.72 22.76
N LYS A 121 -8.33 5.82 23.23
CA LYS A 121 -8.16 5.54 24.67
C LYS A 121 -7.64 6.76 25.44
N GLU A 122 -6.81 7.58 24.80
CA GLU A 122 -6.26 8.81 25.37
C GLU A 122 -7.18 10.04 25.24
N ASN A 123 -8.39 9.90 24.67
CA ASN A 123 -9.31 11.01 24.35
C ASN A 123 -8.68 12.12 23.47
N LYS A 124 -7.70 11.76 22.64
CA LYS A 124 -7.00 12.66 21.70
C LYS A 124 -7.49 12.52 20.26
N LEU A 125 -8.62 11.85 20.04
CA LEU A 125 -9.19 11.77 18.70
C LEU A 125 -9.73 13.14 18.27
N PRO A 126 -9.59 13.49 16.98
CA PRO A 126 -10.23 14.69 16.45
C PRO A 126 -11.75 14.65 16.70
N PRO A 127 -12.40 15.78 17.05
CA PRO A 127 -13.83 15.81 17.40
C PRO A 127 -14.76 15.28 16.31
N PHE A 128 -14.37 15.39 15.04
CA PHE A 128 -15.13 14.90 13.90
C PHE A 128 -15.05 13.38 13.72
N MET A 129 -14.12 12.68 14.37
CA MET A 129 -13.93 11.24 14.23
C MET A 129 -14.75 10.47 15.28
N LYS A 130 -15.98 10.11 14.91
CA LYS A 130 -16.92 9.41 15.80
C LYS A 130 -16.64 7.91 15.98
N HIS A 131 -16.00 7.27 14.99
CA HIS A 131 -15.76 5.83 14.98
C HIS A 131 -14.41 5.49 14.34
N VAL A 132 -13.79 4.41 14.84
CA VAL A 132 -12.51 3.89 14.35
C VAL A 132 -12.75 2.44 13.92
N SER A 133 -12.64 2.19 12.62
CA SER A 133 -12.88 0.88 12.00
C SER A 133 -11.57 0.20 11.61
N PRO A 134 -11.48 -1.14 11.70
CA PRO A 134 -10.34 -1.88 11.15
C PRO A 134 -10.32 -1.78 9.61
N PRO A 135 -9.18 -2.10 8.97
CA PRO A 135 -9.00 -1.94 7.53
C PRO A 135 -10.09 -2.64 6.69
N GLY A 136 -10.61 -1.94 5.69
CA GLY A 136 -11.65 -2.43 4.78
C GLY A 136 -11.14 -3.42 3.72
N TYR A 137 -12.06 -4.02 2.98
CA TYR A 137 -11.75 -4.86 1.82
C TYR A 137 -11.66 -4.00 0.55
N TRP A 138 -10.79 -4.37 -0.39
CA TRP A 138 -10.78 -3.82 -1.75
C TRP A 138 -11.89 -4.47 -2.56
N LYS A 139 -13.10 -3.99 -2.32
CA LYS A 139 -14.31 -4.34 -3.06
C LYS A 139 -15.14 -3.09 -3.32
N ASP A 140 -15.91 -3.15 -4.38
CA ASP A 140 -16.98 -2.23 -4.65
C ASP A 140 -18.17 -2.59 -3.74
N GLU A 141 -18.71 -1.61 -3.01
CA GLU A 141 -19.75 -1.88 -2.01
C GLU A 141 -21.10 -2.20 -2.64
N ALA A 142 -21.42 -1.61 -3.80
CA ALA A 142 -22.68 -1.82 -4.50
C ALA A 142 -22.75 -3.18 -5.19
N THR A 143 -21.66 -3.57 -5.86
CA THR A 143 -21.61 -4.80 -6.68
C THR A 143 -20.99 -5.99 -5.94
N GLY A 144 -20.31 -5.76 -4.81
CA GLY A 144 -19.54 -6.77 -4.09
C GLY A 144 -18.30 -7.27 -4.84
N ARG A 145 -18.02 -6.77 -6.05
CA ARG A 145 -16.89 -7.20 -6.88
C ARG A 145 -15.59 -6.63 -6.34
N ARG A 146 -14.47 -7.33 -6.57
CA ARG A 146 -13.14 -6.83 -6.19
C ARG A 146 -12.83 -5.53 -6.93
N ARG A 147 -12.37 -4.52 -6.19
CA ARG A 147 -11.88 -3.27 -6.77
C ARG A 147 -10.50 -3.53 -7.38
N LEU A 148 -10.33 -3.24 -8.66
CA LEU A 148 -9.08 -3.48 -9.37
C LEU A 148 -8.03 -2.43 -8.96
N ILE A 149 -7.12 -2.82 -8.08
CA ILE A 149 -6.01 -1.99 -7.61
C ILE A 149 -4.72 -2.78 -7.79
N LEU A 150 -3.77 -2.21 -8.54
CA LEU A 150 -2.41 -2.72 -8.64
C LEU A 150 -1.49 -1.82 -7.81
N VAL A 151 -0.80 -2.40 -6.85
CA VAL A 151 0.27 -1.72 -6.12
C VAL A 151 1.58 -2.04 -6.82
N VAL A 152 2.36 -1.01 -7.14
CA VAL A 152 3.70 -1.15 -7.70
C VAL A 152 4.69 -0.51 -6.75
N ARG A 153 5.79 -1.21 -6.45
CA ARG A 153 6.84 -0.68 -5.58
C ARG A 153 7.53 0.51 -6.25
N GLN A 154 7.93 1.51 -5.46
CA GLN A 154 8.41 2.81 -5.96
C GLN A 154 9.58 2.73 -6.96
N ASP A 155 10.46 1.75 -6.79
CA ASP A 155 11.65 1.50 -7.60
C ASP A 155 11.39 0.53 -8.77
N ARG A 156 10.16 -0.02 -8.87
CA ARG A 156 9.74 -1.01 -9.87
C ARG A 156 8.92 -0.42 -11.02
N TYR A 157 8.81 0.89 -11.12
CA TYR A 157 8.31 1.58 -12.30
C TYR A 157 9.26 2.69 -12.77
N VAL A 158 9.10 3.12 -14.01
CA VAL A 158 9.74 4.31 -14.59
C VAL A 158 8.67 5.15 -15.27
N VAL A 159 8.70 6.46 -15.07
CA VAL A 159 7.88 7.41 -15.82
C VAL A 159 8.80 8.10 -16.81
N ASP A 160 8.52 7.94 -18.10
CA ASP A 160 9.17 8.69 -19.17
C ASP A 160 8.22 9.82 -19.57
N GLU A 161 8.53 11.03 -19.11
CA GLU A 161 7.70 12.21 -19.35
C GLU A 161 7.74 12.67 -20.82
N GLN A 162 8.87 12.48 -21.49
CA GLN A 162 9.05 12.87 -22.89
C GLN A 162 8.19 11.98 -23.81
N ARG A 163 8.23 10.67 -23.57
CA ARG A 163 7.43 9.68 -24.32
C ARG A 163 6.02 9.51 -23.75
N ARG A 164 5.73 10.09 -22.58
CA ARG A 164 4.45 9.98 -21.84
C ARG A 164 4.05 8.53 -21.56
N VAL A 165 5.02 7.70 -21.19
CA VAL A 165 4.79 6.27 -20.86
C VAL A 165 5.20 5.95 -19.44
N ILE A 166 4.52 4.96 -18.86
CA ILE A 166 4.91 4.36 -17.58
C ILE A 166 5.30 2.92 -17.84
N ILE A 167 6.51 2.55 -17.46
CA ILE A 167 7.08 1.22 -17.65
C ILE A 167 7.05 0.49 -16.31
N LEU A 168 6.44 -0.68 -16.26
CA LEU A 168 6.39 -1.55 -15.09
C LEU A 168 7.44 -2.65 -15.22
N LYS A 169 8.57 -2.48 -14.52
CA LYS A 169 9.79 -3.30 -14.67
C LYS A 169 9.54 -4.80 -14.45
N ASP A 170 8.67 -5.15 -13.50
CA ASP A 170 8.36 -6.55 -13.15
C ASP A 170 7.44 -7.24 -14.16
N PHE A 171 6.67 -6.47 -14.93
CA PHE A 171 5.60 -7.02 -15.76
C PHE A 171 5.89 -6.92 -17.24
N ASN A 172 7.02 -6.32 -17.63
CA ASN A 172 7.36 -6.03 -19.02
C ASN A 172 6.16 -5.34 -19.73
N LEU A 173 5.64 -4.30 -19.07
CA LEU A 173 4.44 -3.56 -19.44
C LEU A 173 4.72 -2.07 -19.54
#